data_AF-A0A525IPP8-F1
#
_entry.id   AF-A0A525IPP8-F1
#
_cell.length_a   1.000
_cell.length_b   1.000
_cell.length_c   1.000
_cell.angle_alpha   90.00
_cell.angle_beta   90.00
_cell.angle_gamma   90.00
#
_symmetry.space_group_name_H-M   'P 1'
#
loop_
_entity.id
_entity.type
_entity.pdbx_description
1 polymer ?
#
loop_
_entity_poly.entity_id
_entity_poly.type
_entity_poly.pdbx_seq_one_letter_code
_entity_poly.pdbx_strand_id
1 'polypeptide(L)'
;MSIFKQLWRYPVAKKPKLLSDLFHDTLKDVYFAENKILKTLPKMAKAAQSKDLKAAFVKHERETRGQVKRLQQIFGILGKPARAKTCDAILGIIDEGAEIMKDYKGMPALDAGLLAAAQAVEHYEMS
;
A
#
# COMPACT_ATOMS: atom_id res chain seq x y z
N MET A 1 -36.50 -37.15 -13.78
CA MET A 1 -35.51 -37.11 -12.67
C MET A 1 -34.64 -35.83 -12.61
N SER A 2 -35.01 -34.71 -13.26
CA SER A 2 -34.11 -33.53 -13.35
C SER A 2 -34.58 -32.25 -12.63
N ILE A 3 -35.85 -32.14 -12.24
CA ILE A 3 -36.41 -30.88 -11.70
C ILE A 3 -36.14 -30.73 -10.19
N PHE A 4 -36.07 -31.84 -9.45
CA PHE A 4 -35.87 -31.81 -7.99
C PHE A 4 -34.46 -31.39 -7.53
N LYS A 5 -33.42 -31.52 -8.39
CA LYS A 5 -32.06 -31.08 -8.05
C LYS A 5 -31.84 -29.56 -8.22
N GLN A 6 -32.70 -28.86 -8.95
CA GLN A 6 -32.55 -27.41 -9.18
C GLN A 6 -33.17 -26.53 -8.08
N LEU A 7 -34.08 -27.08 -7.27
CA LEU A 7 -34.81 -26.31 -6.24
C LEU A 7 -34.15 -26.30 -4.85
N TRP A 8 -33.08 -27.06 -4.63
CA TRP A 8 -32.39 -27.20 -3.32
C TRP A 8 -30.92 -26.75 -3.32
N ARG A 9 -30.57 -25.75 -4.15
CA ARG A 9 -29.29 -25.05 -3.99
C ARG A 9 -29.44 -23.97 -2.91
N TYR A 10 -29.55 -24.41 -1.67
CA TYR A 10 -29.46 -23.51 -0.52
C TYR A 10 -28.12 -22.76 -0.60
N PRO A 11 -28.10 -21.42 -0.51
CA PRO A 11 -26.85 -20.70 -0.39
C PRO A 11 -26.15 -21.20 0.86
N VAL A 12 -24.98 -21.83 0.68
CA VAL A 12 -24.14 -22.22 1.81
C VAL A 12 -23.82 -20.95 2.58
N ALA A 13 -24.27 -20.86 3.82
CA ALA A 13 -24.00 -19.72 4.68
C ALA A 13 -22.48 -19.48 4.72
N LYS A 14 -22.07 -18.24 4.43
CA LYS A 14 -20.66 -17.85 4.41
C LYS A 14 -20.08 -18.09 5.80
N LYS A 15 -18.96 -18.82 5.91
CA LYS A 15 -18.29 -19.01 7.20
C LYS A 15 -18.01 -17.64 7.85
N PRO A 16 -18.21 -17.49 9.17
CA PRO A 16 -17.91 -16.26 9.88
C PRO A 16 -16.41 -15.96 9.76
N LYS A 17 -16.07 -14.70 9.48
CA LYS A 17 -14.67 -14.24 9.49
C LYS A 17 -14.21 -14.01 10.92
N LEU A 18 -13.01 -14.49 11.24
CA LEU A 18 -12.38 -14.34 12.55
C LEU A 18 -11.31 -13.25 12.54
N LEU A 19 -10.81 -12.87 13.72
CA LEU A 19 -9.72 -11.90 13.87
C LEU A 19 -8.46 -12.33 13.10
N SER A 20 -8.18 -13.63 13.02
CA SER A 20 -7.07 -14.18 12.22
C SER A 20 -7.23 -13.95 10.72
N ASP A 21 -8.47 -13.94 10.23
CA ASP A 21 -8.77 -13.63 8.83
C ASP A 21 -8.57 -12.13 8.57
N LEU A 22 -9.06 -11.29 9.49
CA LEU A 22 -8.88 -9.85 9.43
C LEU A 22 -7.40 -9.47 9.45
N PHE A 23 -6.62 -10.01 10.39
CA PHE A 23 -5.17 -9.79 10.47
C PHE A 23 -4.45 -10.19 9.18
N HIS A 24 -4.78 -11.36 8.62
CA HIS A 24 -4.19 -11.81 7.37
C HIS A 24 -4.61 -10.93 6.18
N ASP A 25 -5.87 -10.51 6.10
CA ASP A 25 -6.35 -9.59 5.06
C ASP A 25 -5.63 -8.24 5.16
N THR A 26 -5.48 -7.66 6.36
CA THR A 26 -4.74 -6.41 6.60
C THR A 26 -3.25 -6.55 6.26
N LEU A 27 -2.61 -7.67 6.59
CA LEU A 27 -1.21 -7.93 6.23
C LEU A 27 -0.99 -7.89 4.71
N LYS A 28 -1.97 -8.38 3.93
CA LYS A 28 -1.93 -8.34 2.46
C LYS A 28 -2.12 -6.92 1.91
N ASP A 29 -2.93 -6.11 2.58
CA ASP A 29 -3.18 -4.72 2.21
C ASP A 29 -1.92 -3.87 2.50
N VAL A 30 -1.30 -4.00 3.68
CA VAL A 30 -0.02 -3.35 4.02
C VAL A 30 1.11 -3.79 3.08
N TYR A 31 1.19 -5.09 2.77
CA TYR A 31 2.17 -5.59 1.79
C TYR A 31 1.98 -5.00 0.39
N PHE A 32 0.74 -4.75 -0.03
CA PHE A 32 0.49 -4.03 -1.28
C PHE A 32 0.95 -2.58 -1.20
N ALA A 33 0.61 -1.88 -0.11
CA ALA A 33 0.97 -0.49 0.13
C ALA A 33 2.49 -0.29 0.06
N GLU A 34 3.25 -1.05 0.84
CA GLU A 34 4.71 -0.99 0.92
C GLU A 34 5.36 -1.25 -0.45
N ASN A 35 4.85 -2.20 -1.23
CA ASN A 35 5.36 -2.45 -2.59
C ASN A 35 5.03 -1.32 -3.58
N LYS A 36 3.92 -0.59 -3.37
CA LYS A 36 3.57 0.57 -4.19
C LYS A 36 4.42 1.78 -3.80
N ILE A 37 4.55 2.06 -2.51
CA ILE A 37 5.39 3.10 -1.94
C ILE A 37 6.84 2.93 -2.42
N LEU A 38 7.40 1.71 -2.32
CA LEU A 38 8.75 1.40 -2.78
C LEU A 38 8.99 1.75 -4.27
N LYS A 39 7.97 1.60 -5.11
CA LYS A 39 8.04 1.96 -6.54
C LYS A 39 7.88 3.46 -6.81
N THR A 40 7.25 4.19 -5.88
CA THR A 40 6.94 5.61 -6.01
C THR A 40 8.07 6.50 -5.47
N LEU A 41 8.71 6.11 -4.37
CA LEU A 41 9.76 6.89 -3.70
C LEU A 41 10.89 7.36 -4.63
N PRO A 42 11.44 6.54 -5.57
CA PRO A 42 12.44 7.03 -6.50
C PRO A 42 11.95 8.17 -7.41
N LYS A 43 10.65 8.18 -7.74
CA LYS A 43 10.04 9.26 -8.53
C LYS A 43 9.93 10.54 -7.71
N MET A 44 9.51 10.43 -6.45
CA MET A 44 9.44 11.57 -5.53
C MET A 44 10.81 12.17 -5.26
N ALA A 45 11.83 11.33 -5.02
CA ALA A 45 13.22 11.75 -4.87
C ALA A 45 13.76 12.49 -6.11
N LYS A 46 13.33 12.07 -7.31
CA LYS A 46 13.72 12.73 -8.56
C LYS A 46 13.01 14.08 -8.75
N ALA A 47 11.76 14.20 -8.31
CA ALA A 47 10.96 15.41 -8.44
C ALA A 47 11.33 16.51 -7.42
N ALA A 48 11.75 16.12 -6.21
CA ALA A 48 12.12 17.05 -5.16
C ALA A 48 13.28 17.98 -5.56
N GLN A 49 13.15 19.28 -5.24
CA GLN A 49 14.14 20.32 -5.50
C GLN A 49 15.13 20.45 -4.34
N SER A 50 14.65 20.28 -3.11
CA SER A 50 15.44 20.29 -1.88
C SER A 50 16.31 19.05 -1.75
N LYS A 51 17.58 19.27 -1.41
CA LYS A 51 18.54 18.19 -1.15
C LYS A 51 18.11 17.32 0.04
N ASP A 52 17.55 17.93 1.07
CA ASP A 52 17.14 17.23 2.29
C ASP A 52 15.90 16.38 2.04
N LEU A 53 14.91 16.92 1.32
CA LEU A 53 13.71 16.17 0.97
C LEU A 53 14.04 14.98 0.05
N LYS A 54 14.94 15.19 -0.92
CA LYS A 54 15.46 14.11 -1.76
C LYS A 54 16.17 13.03 -0.95
N ALA A 55 17.01 13.42 0.01
CA ALA A 55 17.70 12.48 0.89
C ALA A 55 16.72 11.71 1.78
N ALA A 56 15.65 12.37 2.26
CA ALA A 56 14.58 11.74 3.02
C ALA A 56 13.87 10.65 2.20
N PHE A 57 13.49 10.92 0.95
CA PHE A 57 12.89 9.89 0.08
C PHE A 57 13.82 8.71 -0.21
N VAL A 58 15.11 8.95 -0.44
CA VAL A 58 16.10 7.87 -0.64
C VAL A 58 16.31 7.04 0.63
N LYS A 59 16.33 7.69 1.80
CA LYS A 59 16.39 7.00 3.09
C LYS A 59 15.14 6.14 3.28
N HIS A 60 13.96 6.72 3.09
CA HIS A 60 12.70 6.03 3.23
C HIS A 60 12.66 4.81 2.27
N GLU A 61 13.08 4.94 1.01
CA GLU A 61 13.11 3.80 0.06
C GLU A 61 13.90 2.59 0.60
N ARG A 62 15.04 2.85 1.25
CA ARG A 62 15.84 1.80 1.87
C ARG A 62 15.12 1.15 3.06
N GLU A 63 14.40 1.94 3.85
CA GLU A 63 13.61 1.47 4.98
C GLU A 63 12.43 0.61 4.51
N THR A 64 11.65 1.08 3.51
CA THR A 64 10.53 0.35 2.87
C THR A 64 11.00 -0.99 2.30
N ARG A 65 12.17 -1.02 1.66
CA ARG A 65 12.73 -2.29 1.17
C ARG A 65 13.00 -3.28 2.31
N GLY A 66 13.39 -2.79 3.48
CA GLY A 66 13.51 -3.58 4.70
C GLY A 66 12.15 -4.01 5.25
N GLN A 67 11.15 -3.13 5.27
CA GLN A 67 9.78 -3.42 5.69
C GLN A 67 9.13 -4.52 4.83
N VAL A 68 9.24 -4.43 3.51
CA VAL A 68 8.77 -5.46 2.57
C VAL A 68 9.37 -6.83 2.89
N LYS A 69 10.68 -6.90 3.18
CA LYS A 69 11.33 -8.16 3.59
C LYS A 69 10.80 -8.69 4.93
N ARG A 70 10.55 -7.81 5.91
CA ARG A 70 9.94 -8.19 7.20
C ARG A 70 8.53 -8.75 7.00
N LEU A 71 7.72 -8.14 6.14
CA LEU A 71 6.39 -8.66 5.80
C LEU A 71 6.45 -10.04 5.17
N GLN A 72 7.40 -10.28 4.25
CA GLN A 72 7.62 -11.60 3.66
C GLN A 72 7.99 -12.66 4.71
N GLN A 73 8.80 -12.31 5.70
CA GLN A 73 9.11 -13.20 6.83
C GLN A 73 7.86 -13.52 7.65
N ILE A 74 7.01 -12.52 7.94
CA ILE A 74 5.75 -12.72 8.66
C ILE A 74 4.82 -13.67 7.90
N PHE A 75 4.66 -13.50 6.59
CA PHE A 75 3.90 -14.44 5.76
C PHE A 75 4.45 -15.88 5.87
N GLY A 76 5.78 -16.04 5.85
CA GLY A 76 6.45 -17.32 6.07
C GLY A 76 6.13 -17.95 7.44
N ILE A 77 6.16 -17.16 8.51
CA ILE A 77 5.82 -17.61 9.88
C ILE A 77 4.37 -18.11 9.93
N LEU A 78 3.45 -17.45 9.20
CA LEU A 78 2.04 -17.86 9.14
C LEU A 78 1.80 -19.08 8.24
N GLY A 79 2.82 -19.58 7.52
CA GLY A 79 2.68 -20.63 6.52
C GLY A 79 1.81 -20.22 5.33
N LYS A 80 1.72 -18.91 5.03
CA LYS A 80 0.87 -18.36 3.95
C LYS A 80 1.73 -17.67 2.89
N PRO A 81 1.36 -17.73 1.61
CA PRO A 81 2.08 -17.02 0.57
C PRO A 81 1.91 -15.50 0.71
N ALA A 82 2.99 -14.74 0.51
CA ALA A 82 2.97 -13.27 0.51
C ALA A 82 2.23 -12.75 -0.73
N ARG A 83 0.90 -12.63 -0.62
CA ARG A 83 0.03 -12.16 -1.71
C ARG A 83 -0.52 -10.79 -1.38
N ALA A 84 -0.14 -9.80 -2.17
CA ALA A 84 -0.73 -8.48 -2.09
C ALA A 84 -2.23 -8.54 -2.41
N LYS A 85 -3.02 -7.71 -1.72
CA LYS A 85 -4.40 -7.37 -2.09
C LYS A 85 -4.44 -5.87 -2.34
N THR A 86 -5.10 -5.46 -3.42
CA THR A 86 -5.21 -4.04 -3.75
C THR A 86 -5.76 -3.26 -2.56
N CYS A 87 -5.05 -2.20 -2.20
CA CYS A 87 -5.48 -1.22 -1.22
C CYS A 87 -5.79 0.08 -1.95
N ASP A 88 -7.06 0.48 -1.96
CA ASP A 88 -7.49 1.69 -2.67
C ASP A 88 -7.05 2.97 -1.93
N ALA A 89 -6.93 2.91 -0.60
CA ALA A 89 -6.49 4.04 0.21
C ALA A 89 -5.09 4.52 -0.17
N ILE A 90 -4.12 3.59 -0.23
CA ILE A 90 -2.75 3.96 -0.61
C ILE A 90 -2.62 4.35 -2.08
N LEU A 91 -3.47 3.81 -2.96
CA LEU A 91 -3.50 4.24 -4.36
C LEU A 91 -3.93 5.71 -4.46
N GLY A 92 -5.00 6.09 -3.76
CA GLY A 92 -5.45 7.48 -3.72
C GLY A 92 -4.36 8.44 -3.25
N ILE A 93 -3.70 8.14 -2.13
CA ILE A 93 -2.62 9.00 -1.60
C ILE A 93 -1.44 9.11 -2.59
N ILE A 94 -1.06 8.00 -3.23
CA ILE A 94 0.02 8.00 -4.24
C ILE A 94 -0.39 8.80 -5.48
N ASP A 95 -1.65 8.70 -5.92
CA ASP A 95 -2.16 9.42 -7.07
C ASP A 95 -2.20 10.93 -6.80
N GLU A 96 -2.61 11.37 -5.60
CA GLU A 96 -2.51 12.77 -5.16
C GLU A 96 -1.05 13.29 -5.23
N GLY A 97 -0.09 12.50 -4.73
CA GLY A 97 1.33 12.84 -4.85
C GLY A 97 1.82 12.92 -6.30
N ALA A 98 1.26 12.10 -7.19
CA ALA A 98 1.57 12.13 -8.61
C ALA A 98 1.01 13.36 -9.33
N GLU A 99 -0.19 13.80 -8.95
CA GLU A 99 -0.79 15.05 -9.43
C GLU A 99 0.04 16.25 -8.98
N ILE A 100 0.47 16.29 -7.71
CA ILE A 100 1.36 17.34 -7.21
C ILE A 100 2.67 17.40 -8.01
N MET A 101 3.31 16.25 -8.26
CA MET A 101 4.54 16.17 -9.07
C MET A 101 4.36 16.73 -10.48
N LYS A 102 3.17 16.55 -11.06
CA LYS A 102 2.85 16.99 -12.42
C LYS A 102 2.53 18.48 -12.46
N ASP A 103 1.61 18.94 -11.62
CA ASP A 103 1.00 20.26 -11.71
C ASP A 103 1.89 21.36 -11.13
N TYR A 104 2.71 21.02 -10.13
CA TYR A 104 3.65 21.95 -9.48
C TYR A 104 5.09 21.79 -9.96
N LYS A 105 5.33 21.09 -11.08
CA LYS A 105 6.68 20.84 -11.59
C LYS A 105 7.43 22.16 -11.83
N GLY A 106 8.57 22.33 -11.15
CA GLY A 106 9.42 23.52 -11.25
C GLY A 106 8.89 24.74 -10.48
N MET A 107 7.79 24.60 -9.74
CA MET A 107 7.21 25.67 -8.94
C MET A 107 7.77 25.67 -7.50
N PRO A 108 7.79 26.82 -6.81
CA PRO A 108 8.28 26.90 -5.42
C PRO A 108 7.49 26.04 -4.43
N ALA A 109 6.21 25.77 -4.71
CA ALA A 109 5.33 25.00 -3.83
C ALA A 109 5.51 23.47 -3.95
N LEU A 110 6.28 22.98 -4.94
CA LEU A 110 6.40 21.55 -5.22
C LEU A 110 6.83 20.74 -3.99
N ASP A 111 7.94 21.12 -3.36
CA ASP A 111 8.52 20.35 -2.26
C ASP A 111 7.60 20.28 -1.03
N ALA A 112 6.87 21.37 -0.75
CA ALA A 112 5.88 21.39 0.33
C ALA A 112 4.74 20.40 0.04
N GLY A 113 4.26 20.34 -1.20
CA GLY A 113 3.27 19.37 -1.62
C GLY A 113 3.78 17.93 -1.58
N LEU A 114 5.01 17.68 -2.03
CA LEU A 114 5.62 16.34 -1.95
C LEU A 114 5.81 15.87 -0.52
N LEU A 115 6.21 16.77 0.39
CA LEU A 115 6.32 16.47 1.81
C LEU A 115 4.95 16.14 2.41
N ALA A 116 3.92 16.92 2.10
CA ALA A 116 2.56 16.67 2.58
C ALA A 116 2.03 15.31 2.11
N ALA A 117 2.22 14.96 0.83
CA ALA A 117 1.85 13.65 0.29
C ALA A 117 2.62 12.51 0.97
N ALA A 118 3.93 12.70 1.22
CA ALA A 118 4.74 11.72 1.94
C ALA A 118 4.22 11.52 3.37
N GLN A 119 3.92 12.59 4.10
CA GLN A 119 3.36 12.51 5.45
C GLN A 119 2.00 11.81 5.47
N ALA A 120 1.15 12.03 4.46
CA ALA A 120 -0.12 11.31 4.34
C ALA A 120 0.10 9.80 4.19
N VAL A 121 1.13 9.38 3.44
CA VAL A 121 1.56 7.96 3.37
C VAL A 121 1.99 7.45 4.75
N GLU A 122 2.87 8.17 5.46
CA GLU A 122 3.33 7.73 6.80
C GLU A 122 2.17 7.58 7.79
N HIS A 123 1.23 8.53 7.79
CA HIS A 123 0.07 8.49 8.67
C HIS A 123 -0.84 7.30 8.38
N TYR A 124 -0.99 6.96 7.09
CA TYR A 124 -1.69 5.74 6.70
C TYR A 124 -0.96 4.48 7.19
N GLU A 125 0.37 4.42 7.07
CA GLU A 125 1.17 3.26 7.51
C GLU A 125 1.22 3.08 9.03
N MET A 126 1.08 4.15 9.82
CA MET A 126 1.05 4.09 11.29
C MET A 126 -0.29 3.58 11.88
N SER A 127 -1.39 3.65 11.11
CA SER A 127 -2.76 3.37 11.58
C SER A 127 -3.05 1.87 11.71
#